data_AF-A0A0C2WMT8-F1
#
_entry.id   AF-A0A0C2WMT8-F1
#
_cell.length_a   1.000
_cell.length_b   1.000
_cell.length_c   1.000
_cell.angle_alpha   90.00
_cell.angle_beta   90.00
_cell.angle_gamma   90.00
#
_symmetry.space_group_name_H-M   'P 1'
#
loop_
_entity.id
_entity.type
_entity.pdbx_description
1 polymer ?
#
loop_
_entity_poly.entity_id
_entity_poly.type
_entity_poly.pdbx_seq_one_letter_code
_entity_poly.pdbx_strand_id
1 'polypeptide(L)'
;MVRLLLHPVVESLSTFPDITTLKEFVSFKALYNSSAQDPTRRVHPGTRQRVLKRILDWIDTPSAKERIFWLHGPAGVGKSAIAQTIARSCAKGKVAASFFFYRSDPGRNDGNRLFTTLAWQFAHSIPATKNALIHSLNECPDIPMTDVETQFEELIVKPFLALKMSGVQLSAPAVIIDGVDECSDDNLQRRFLQIIGNAVKDDRVPLRFLICSRPEAHIQDTIDTFRSLTLPLDLAKLDDTNQDIERYLRAEFSRIATEQDLHPAWPGEQIIQEFVYKACGQFIYASTVIKYTGDEYSSAQTQLDIIRGLKPPSSISPFAELDELYKEIL
;
A
#
# COMPACT_ATOMS: atom_id res chain seq x y z
N MET A 1 -4.95 -74.44 -3.04
CA MET A 1 -5.20 -73.18 -2.33
C MET A 1 -3.92 -72.34 -2.38
N VAL A 2 -3.69 -71.65 -3.50
CA VAL A 2 -2.52 -70.79 -3.71
C VAL A 2 -3.04 -69.36 -3.84
N ARG A 3 -2.72 -68.53 -2.86
CA ARG A 3 -3.17 -67.15 -2.75
C ARG A 3 -2.11 -66.27 -3.43
N LEU A 4 -2.40 -65.79 -4.64
CA LEU A 4 -1.62 -64.76 -5.31
C LEU A 4 -1.78 -63.45 -4.51
N LEU A 5 -0.71 -63.00 -3.87
CA LEU A 5 -0.63 -61.67 -3.28
C LEU A 5 -0.26 -60.68 -4.39
N LEU A 6 -1.26 -59.94 -4.87
CA LEU A 6 -1.03 -58.73 -5.66
C LEU A 6 -0.47 -57.66 -4.71
N HIS A 7 0.79 -57.28 -4.92
CA HIS A 7 1.33 -56.05 -4.36
C HIS A 7 0.61 -54.85 -5.00
N PRO A 8 0.08 -53.89 -4.23
CA PRO A 8 -0.39 -52.65 -4.81
C PRO A 8 0.83 -51.85 -5.27
N VAL A 9 0.90 -51.59 -6.57
CA VAL A 9 1.72 -50.51 -7.12
C VAL A 9 1.20 -49.23 -6.47
N VAL A 10 2.00 -48.65 -5.59
CA VAL A 10 1.77 -47.28 -5.11
C VAL A 10 2.01 -46.38 -6.31
N GLU A 11 0.94 -45.97 -6.98
CA GLU A 11 0.99 -44.84 -7.91
C GLU A 11 1.53 -43.64 -7.11
N SER A 12 2.75 -43.20 -7.46
CA SER A 12 3.21 -41.90 -6.98
C SER A 12 2.23 -40.88 -7.50
N LEU A 13 1.50 -40.23 -6.60
CA LEU A 13 0.77 -39.01 -6.92
C LEU A 13 1.80 -38.03 -7.46
N SER A 14 1.88 -37.91 -8.79
CA SER A 14 2.51 -36.77 -9.43
C SER A 14 1.79 -35.56 -8.89
N THR A 15 2.43 -34.85 -7.97
CA THR A 15 1.96 -33.55 -7.51
C THR A 15 2.00 -32.63 -8.73
N PHE A 16 0.87 -32.55 -9.45
CA PHE A 16 0.65 -31.46 -10.39
C PHE A 16 0.92 -30.17 -9.63
N PRO A 17 1.78 -29.28 -10.13
CA PRO A 17 2.02 -28.01 -9.47
C PRO A 17 0.69 -27.27 -9.32
N ASP A 18 0.29 -27.05 -8.08
CA ASP A 18 -0.75 -26.09 -7.72
C ASP A 18 -0.06 -24.73 -7.58
N ILE A 19 -0.84 -23.66 -7.51
CA ILE A 19 -0.30 -22.31 -7.30
C ILE A 19 0.57 -22.20 -6.04
N THR A 20 0.48 -23.17 -5.14
CA THR A 20 1.32 -23.34 -3.96
C THR A 20 2.82 -23.29 -4.25
N THR A 21 3.28 -23.58 -5.47
CA THR A 21 4.70 -23.39 -5.86
C THR A 21 5.16 -21.93 -5.77
N LEU A 22 4.25 -20.96 -5.92
CA LEU A 22 4.57 -19.54 -5.73
C LEU A 22 4.77 -19.15 -4.26
N LYS A 23 4.31 -19.94 -3.28
CA LYS A 23 4.25 -19.51 -1.86
C LYS A 23 5.57 -18.98 -1.33
N GLU A 24 6.69 -19.59 -1.69
CA GLU A 24 8.02 -19.23 -1.17
C GLU A 24 8.50 -17.87 -1.69
N PHE A 25 7.96 -17.45 -2.84
CA PHE A 25 8.28 -16.18 -3.51
C PHE A 25 7.28 -15.07 -3.17
N VAL A 26 6.16 -15.40 -2.54
CA VAL A 26 5.13 -14.44 -2.13
C VAL A 26 5.54 -13.72 -0.85
N SER A 27 5.43 -12.39 -0.87
CA SER A 27 5.52 -11.56 0.33
C SER A 27 4.17 -11.47 1.02
N PHE A 28 3.82 -12.48 1.83
CA PHE A 28 2.54 -12.49 2.58
C PHE A 28 2.39 -11.31 3.54
N LYS A 29 3.50 -10.69 3.95
CA LYS A 29 3.50 -9.49 4.78
C LYS A 29 3.14 -8.22 4.01
N ALA A 30 3.30 -8.21 2.68
CA ALA A 30 2.97 -7.06 1.83
C ALA A 30 1.47 -6.95 1.49
N LEU A 31 0.65 -7.94 1.85
CA LEU A 31 -0.80 -7.91 1.59
C LEU A 31 -1.50 -6.91 2.53
N TYR A 32 -2.52 -6.21 2.04
CA TYR A 32 -3.31 -5.24 2.81
C TYR A 32 -4.00 -5.81 4.06
N ASN A 33 -4.26 -7.12 4.09
CA ASN A 33 -4.92 -7.84 5.17
C ASN A 33 -3.95 -8.68 6.00
N SER A 34 -2.63 -8.53 5.79
CA SER A 34 -1.63 -9.22 6.60
C SER A 34 -1.64 -8.71 8.05
N SER A 35 -1.38 -9.60 9.01
CA SER A 35 -1.16 -9.20 10.41
C SER A 35 0.09 -8.36 10.61
N ALA A 36 1.02 -8.36 9.63
CA ALA A 36 2.19 -7.49 9.61
C ALA A 36 1.84 -6.03 9.24
N GLN A 37 0.62 -5.77 8.75
CA GLN A 37 0.14 -4.40 8.55
C GLN A 37 -0.36 -3.83 9.87
N ASP A 38 -0.09 -2.56 10.09
CA ASP A 38 -0.68 -1.82 11.20
C ASP A 38 -2.21 -1.74 11.00
N PRO A 39 -3.01 -2.35 11.89
CA PRO A 39 -4.47 -2.37 11.73
C PRO A 39 -5.09 -0.98 11.84
N THR A 40 -4.42 -0.05 12.54
CA THR A 40 -4.85 1.33 12.80
C THR A 40 -4.49 2.28 11.65
N ARG A 41 -3.60 1.86 10.73
CA ARG A 41 -3.18 2.64 9.57
C ARG A 41 -4.33 2.80 8.56
N ARG A 42 -5.23 3.74 8.83
CA ARG A 42 -6.37 4.09 7.98
C ARG A 42 -6.59 5.60 8.03
N VAL A 43 -7.29 6.12 7.04
CA VAL A 43 -7.74 7.51 7.05
C VAL A 43 -8.74 7.67 8.20
N HIS A 44 -8.49 8.66 9.07
CA HIS A 44 -9.40 8.96 10.17
C HIS A 44 -10.76 9.43 9.62
N PRO A 45 -11.89 9.01 10.21
CA PRO A 45 -13.22 9.45 9.78
C PRO A 45 -13.33 10.96 9.58
N GLY A 46 -13.94 11.37 8.47
CA GLY A 46 -14.11 12.77 8.13
C GLY A 46 -12.87 13.47 7.54
N THR A 47 -11.69 12.83 7.49
CA THR A 47 -10.47 13.39 6.87
C THR A 47 -10.23 12.82 5.48
N ARG A 48 -9.43 13.50 4.65
CA ARG A 48 -9.00 13.09 3.29
C ARG A 48 -10.14 12.68 2.36
N GLN A 49 -11.37 13.13 2.63
CA GLN A 49 -12.57 12.70 1.92
C GLN A 49 -12.50 13.01 0.42
N ARG A 50 -11.97 14.19 0.06
CA ARG A 50 -11.79 14.59 -1.34
C ARG A 50 -10.78 13.69 -2.06
N VAL A 51 -9.70 13.30 -1.39
CA VAL A 51 -8.68 12.40 -1.95
C VAL A 51 -9.26 10.99 -2.15
N LEU A 52 -9.91 10.45 -1.11
CA LEU A 52 -10.56 9.13 -1.20
C LEU A 52 -11.59 9.10 -2.31
N LYS A 53 -12.44 10.13 -2.40
CA LYS A 53 -13.43 10.25 -3.48
C LYS A 53 -12.79 10.25 -4.86
N ARG A 54 -11.73 11.04 -5.08
CA ARG A 54 -11.03 11.08 -6.38
C ARG A 54 -10.46 9.72 -6.79
N ILE A 55 -9.91 8.96 -5.83
CA ILE A 55 -9.38 7.62 -6.10
C ILE A 55 -10.54 6.65 -6.40
N LEU A 56 -11.63 6.70 -5.63
CA LEU A 56 -12.80 5.85 -5.85
C LEU A 56 -13.47 6.14 -7.19
N ASP A 57 -13.68 7.41 -7.53
CA ASP A 57 -14.22 7.84 -8.83
C ASP A 57 -13.33 7.35 -9.98
N TRP A 58 -12.00 7.39 -9.80
CA TRP A 58 -11.04 6.84 -10.76
C TRP A 58 -11.09 5.31 -10.87
N ILE A 59 -11.28 4.57 -9.77
CA ILE A 59 -11.50 3.11 -9.80
C ILE A 59 -12.82 2.78 -10.52
N ASP A 60 -13.85 3.58 -10.27
CA ASP A 60 -15.21 3.38 -10.78
C ASP A 60 -15.41 3.90 -12.21
N THR A 61 -14.35 4.39 -12.85
CA THR A 61 -14.35 4.79 -14.27
C THR A 61 -13.38 3.91 -15.08
N PRO A 62 -13.71 2.62 -15.35
CA PRO A 62 -12.86 1.71 -16.12
C PRO A 62 -12.46 2.22 -17.51
N SER A 63 -13.31 3.05 -18.13
CA SER A 63 -13.10 3.65 -19.46
C SER A 63 -12.16 4.86 -19.46
N ALA A 64 -11.78 5.38 -18.30
CA ALA A 64 -10.86 6.51 -18.22
C ALA A 64 -9.50 6.11 -18.82
N LYS A 65 -8.92 7.05 -19.59
CA LYS A 65 -7.64 6.89 -20.27
C LYS A 65 -6.50 6.68 -19.28
N GLU A 66 -6.55 7.39 -18.15
CA GLU A 66 -5.55 7.31 -17.10
C GLU A 66 -5.72 5.99 -16.35
N ARG A 67 -4.85 5.03 -16.65
CA ARG A 67 -4.80 3.72 -16.00
C ARG A 67 -3.81 3.66 -14.85
N ILE A 68 -3.02 4.72 -14.64
CA ILE A 68 -2.16 4.90 -13.47
C ILE A 68 -2.71 6.08 -12.66
N PHE A 69 -2.93 5.88 -11.36
CA PHE A 69 -3.12 6.96 -10.40
C PHE A 69 -1.87 7.04 -9.55
N TRP A 70 -1.13 8.16 -9.62
CA TRP A 70 0.08 8.33 -8.84
C TRP A 70 -0.17 9.28 -7.67
N LEU A 71 -0.31 8.71 -6.47
CA LEU A 71 -0.48 9.44 -5.23
C LEU A 71 0.90 9.70 -4.59
N HIS A 72 1.40 10.92 -4.70
CA HIS A 72 2.75 11.25 -4.24
C HIS A 72 2.79 12.34 -3.18
N GLY A 73 3.92 12.44 -2.49
CA GLY A 73 4.17 13.41 -1.44
C GLY A 73 5.27 12.95 -0.49
N PRO A 74 5.72 13.81 0.46
CA PRO A 74 6.78 13.48 1.39
C PRO A 74 6.37 12.37 2.38
N ALA A 75 7.30 11.97 3.25
CA ALA A 75 7.01 11.05 4.34
C ALA A 75 5.90 11.60 5.25
N GLY A 76 5.10 10.72 5.85
CA GLY A 76 4.19 11.12 6.91
C GLY A 76 2.92 11.90 6.52
N VAL A 77 2.69 12.20 5.24
CA VAL A 77 1.46 12.90 4.79
C VAL A 77 0.22 12.01 4.67
N GLY A 78 0.37 10.70 4.88
CA GLY A 78 -0.76 9.74 4.95
C GLY A 78 -1.01 8.89 3.70
N LYS A 79 -0.06 8.80 2.76
CA LYS A 79 -0.16 7.96 1.54
C LYS A 79 -0.59 6.51 1.85
N SER A 80 0.15 5.83 2.72
CA SER A 80 -0.15 4.43 3.08
C SER A 80 -1.48 4.27 3.81
N ALA A 81 -1.91 5.25 4.61
CA ALA A 81 -3.22 5.24 5.25
C ALA A 81 -4.36 5.34 4.22
N ILE A 82 -4.19 6.16 3.18
CA ILE A 82 -5.12 6.25 2.05
C ILE A 82 -5.16 4.92 1.29
N ALA A 83 -4.00 4.39 0.89
CA ALA A 83 -3.91 3.11 0.18
C ALA A 83 -4.55 1.95 0.97
N GLN A 84 -4.27 1.86 2.26
CA GLN A 84 -4.83 0.85 3.16
C GLN A 84 -6.34 0.99 3.34
N THR A 85 -6.86 2.23 3.35
CA THR A 85 -8.30 2.51 3.39
C THR A 85 -8.97 2.06 2.10
N ILE A 86 -8.43 2.43 0.93
CA ILE A 86 -8.96 2.02 -0.37
C ILE A 86 -8.96 0.49 -0.51
N ALA A 87 -7.87 -0.18 -0.12
CA ALA A 87 -7.75 -1.63 -0.19
C ALA A 87 -8.82 -2.36 0.66
N ARG A 88 -9.19 -1.80 1.83
CA ARG A 88 -10.18 -2.40 2.74
C ARG A 88 -11.62 -2.00 2.42
N SER A 89 -11.84 -0.82 1.86
CA SER A 89 -13.19 -0.28 1.62
C SER A 89 -13.76 -0.62 0.25
N CYS A 90 -12.94 -1.03 -0.72
CA CYS A 90 -13.43 -1.39 -2.04
C CYS A 90 -14.24 -2.70 -2.01
N ALA A 91 -15.36 -2.71 -2.74
CA ALA A 91 -16.13 -3.93 -2.96
C ALA A 91 -15.28 -5.01 -3.63
N LYS A 92 -15.60 -6.27 -3.34
CA LYS A 92 -14.92 -7.43 -3.95
C LYS A 92 -14.93 -7.30 -5.47
N GLY A 93 -13.74 -7.40 -6.09
CA GLY A 93 -13.56 -7.30 -7.54
C GLY A 93 -13.16 -5.92 -8.05
N LYS A 94 -13.26 -4.84 -7.26
CA LYS A 94 -12.73 -3.51 -7.65
C LYS A 94 -11.21 -3.41 -7.47
N VAL A 95 -10.69 -3.94 -6.36
CA VAL A 95 -9.26 -4.09 -6.10
C VAL A 95 -8.94 -5.58 -6.14
N ALA A 96 -8.08 -5.99 -7.07
CA ALA A 96 -7.75 -7.39 -7.28
C ALA A 96 -6.48 -7.81 -6.54
N ALA A 97 -5.56 -6.89 -6.31
CA ALA A 97 -4.31 -7.19 -5.62
C ALA A 97 -3.71 -5.93 -4.99
N SER A 98 -2.82 -6.14 -4.02
CA SER A 98 -2.08 -5.08 -3.36
C SER A 98 -0.68 -5.51 -2.98
N PHE A 99 0.25 -4.56 -2.96
CA PHE A 99 1.60 -4.75 -2.42
C PHE A 99 1.98 -3.50 -1.62
N PHE A 100 2.20 -3.66 -0.33
CA PHE A 100 2.64 -2.62 0.58
C PHE A 100 4.12 -2.85 0.91
N PHE A 101 5.00 -2.12 0.25
CA PHE A 101 6.42 -2.11 0.57
C PHE A 101 6.64 -1.67 2.02
N TYR A 102 7.77 -2.08 2.58
CA TYR A 102 8.25 -1.56 3.86
C TYR A 102 9.75 -1.70 3.97
N ARG A 103 10.45 -0.56 4.08
CA ARG A 103 11.90 -0.49 3.96
C ARG A 103 12.63 -1.42 4.94
N SER A 104 12.09 -1.58 6.15
CA SER A 104 12.71 -2.36 7.23
C SER A 104 12.32 -3.85 7.25
N ASP A 105 11.45 -4.33 6.36
CA ASP A 105 11.13 -5.76 6.26
C ASP A 105 11.72 -6.34 4.96
N PRO A 106 12.69 -7.29 5.04
CA PRO A 106 13.34 -7.87 3.87
C PRO A 106 12.41 -8.53 2.85
N GLY A 107 11.26 -9.05 3.31
CA GLY A 107 10.26 -9.63 2.42
C GLY A 107 9.42 -8.56 1.71
N ARG A 108 9.29 -7.37 2.29
CA ARG A 108 8.48 -6.28 1.75
C ARG A 108 9.29 -5.25 0.98
N ASN A 109 10.60 -5.13 1.20
CA ASN A 109 11.47 -4.21 0.44
C ASN A 109 12.06 -4.84 -0.83
N ASP A 110 11.95 -6.15 -1.00
CA ASP A 110 12.42 -6.89 -2.17
C ASP A 110 11.46 -6.76 -3.36
N GLY A 111 11.85 -5.97 -4.36
CA GLY A 111 11.07 -5.74 -5.58
C GLY A 111 10.86 -7.00 -6.43
N ASN A 112 11.71 -8.02 -6.30
CA ASN A 112 11.56 -9.29 -7.04
C ASN A 112 10.35 -10.11 -6.57
N ARG A 113 9.74 -9.75 -5.44
CA ARG A 113 8.53 -10.39 -4.91
C ARG A 113 7.25 -9.72 -5.37
N LEU A 114 7.33 -8.59 -6.07
CA LEU A 114 6.15 -7.82 -6.46
C LEU A 114 5.21 -8.64 -7.33
N PHE A 115 5.68 -9.10 -8.49
CA PHE A 115 4.81 -9.77 -9.47
C PHE A 115 4.39 -11.18 -9.05
N THR A 116 5.24 -11.92 -8.34
CA THR A 116 4.86 -13.22 -7.73
C THR A 116 3.76 -13.05 -6.68
N THR A 117 3.83 -11.99 -5.85
CA THR A 117 2.80 -11.67 -4.84
C THR A 117 1.49 -11.19 -5.47
N LEU A 118 1.56 -10.42 -6.56
CA LEU A 118 0.37 -10.00 -7.31
C LEU A 118 -0.28 -11.20 -8.01
N ALA A 119 0.50 -12.07 -8.67
CA ALA A 119 0.03 -13.29 -9.31
C ALA A 119 -0.70 -14.22 -8.34
N TRP A 120 -0.13 -14.42 -7.14
CA TRP A 120 -0.79 -15.17 -6.07
C TRP A 120 -2.16 -14.58 -5.72
N GLN A 121 -2.25 -13.26 -5.56
CA GLN A 121 -3.52 -12.59 -5.26
C GLN A 121 -4.52 -12.72 -6.41
N PHE A 122 -4.09 -12.58 -7.67
CA PHE A 122 -4.97 -12.68 -8.83
C PHE A 122 -5.63 -14.05 -8.96
N ALA A 123 -4.95 -15.14 -8.63
CA ALA A 123 -5.57 -16.46 -8.64
C ALA A 123 -6.69 -16.63 -7.61
N HIS A 124 -6.71 -15.81 -6.56
CA HIS A 124 -7.75 -15.83 -5.52
C HIS A 124 -8.84 -14.79 -5.78
N SER A 125 -8.47 -13.59 -6.24
CA SER A 125 -9.39 -12.48 -6.49
C SER A 125 -10.06 -12.55 -7.86
N ILE A 126 -9.39 -13.15 -8.84
CA ILE A 126 -9.86 -13.39 -10.21
C ILE A 126 -9.61 -14.88 -10.53
N PRO A 127 -10.41 -15.82 -9.99
CA PRO A 127 -10.15 -17.26 -10.08
C PRO A 127 -9.96 -17.79 -11.52
N ALA A 128 -10.50 -17.09 -12.51
CA ALA A 128 -10.34 -17.44 -13.91
C ALA A 128 -8.90 -17.21 -14.45
N THR A 129 -8.01 -16.51 -13.72
CA THR A 129 -6.55 -16.48 -14.02
C THR A 129 -5.83 -17.76 -13.59
N LYS A 130 -6.41 -18.54 -12.65
CA LYS A 130 -5.69 -19.59 -11.90
C LYS A 130 -5.12 -20.68 -12.79
N ASN A 131 -5.90 -21.19 -13.75
CA ASN A 131 -5.45 -22.29 -14.61
C ASN A 131 -4.31 -21.87 -15.54
N ALA A 132 -4.38 -20.64 -16.07
CA ALA A 132 -3.32 -20.10 -16.91
C ALA A 132 -2.04 -19.85 -16.10
N LEU A 133 -2.16 -19.37 -14.86
CA LEU A 133 -1.04 -19.25 -13.92
C LEU A 133 -0.36 -20.59 -13.63
N ILE A 134 -1.15 -21.62 -13.31
CA ILE A 134 -0.65 -22.98 -13.09
C ILE A 134 0.07 -23.50 -14.34
N HIS A 135 -0.51 -23.27 -15.52
CA HIS A 135 0.13 -23.67 -16.76
C HIS A 135 1.50 -22.99 -16.96
N SER A 136 1.62 -21.67 -16.77
CA SER A 136 2.91 -20.97 -16.85
C SER A 136 3.95 -21.59 -15.89
N LEU A 137 3.55 -21.87 -14.65
CA LEU A 137 4.44 -22.46 -13.63
C LEU A 137 4.82 -23.92 -13.94
N ASN A 138 4.00 -24.66 -14.69
CA ASN A 138 4.33 -26.00 -15.14
C ASN A 138 5.37 -25.99 -16.27
N GLU A 139 5.22 -25.06 -17.21
CA GLU A 139 6.14 -24.92 -18.34
C GLU A 139 7.51 -24.39 -17.91
N CYS A 140 7.54 -23.44 -16.98
CA CYS A 140 8.77 -22.84 -16.46
C CYS A 140 8.72 -22.72 -14.92
N PRO A 141 9.13 -23.78 -14.19
CA PRO A 141 9.06 -23.80 -12.71
C PRO A 141 9.93 -22.75 -12.02
N ASP A 142 10.93 -22.21 -12.70
CA ASP A 142 11.89 -21.23 -12.22
C ASP A 142 11.45 -19.77 -12.45
N ILE A 143 10.30 -19.51 -13.10
CA ILE A 143 9.75 -18.14 -13.31
C ILE A 143 9.86 -17.26 -12.04
N PRO A 144 9.51 -17.74 -10.82
CA PRO A 144 9.57 -16.89 -9.64
C PRO A 144 10.98 -16.41 -9.25
N MET A 145 12.02 -17.02 -9.81
CA MET A 145 13.44 -16.65 -9.64
C MET A 145 14.00 -15.86 -10.83
N THR A 146 13.22 -15.68 -11.90
CA THR A 146 13.62 -14.89 -13.07
C THR A 146 13.53 -13.39 -12.79
N ASP A 147 14.01 -12.58 -13.74
CA ASP A 147 13.84 -11.14 -13.69
C ASP A 147 12.37 -10.68 -13.70
N VAL A 148 12.14 -9.46 -13.22
CA VAL A 148 10.79 -8.90 -13.05
C VAL A 148 10.03 -8.74 -14.37
N GLU A 149 10.71 -8.58 -15.50
CA GLU A 149 10.12 -8.54 -16.84
C GLU A 149 9.52 -9.90 -17.20
N THR A 150 10.32 -10.97 -17.04
CA THR A 150 9.89 -12.35 -17.29
C THR A 150 8.77 -12.76 -16.33
N GLN A 151 8.91 -12.44 -15.03
CA GLN A 151 7.84 -12.66 -14.07
C GLN A 151 6.53 -11.97 -14.48
N PHE A 152 6.60 -10.72 -14.96
CA PHE A 152 5.41 -9.98 -15.37
C PHE A 152 4.74 -10.60 -16.61
N GLU A 153 5.51 -10.92 -17.64
CA GLU A 153 4.96 -11.52 -18.87
C GLU A 153 4.30 -12.87 -18.57
N GLU A 154 5.00 -13.74 -17.83
CA GLU A 154 4.57 -15.12 -17.57
C GLU A 154 3.45 -15.22 -16.53
N LEU A 155 3.51 -14.42 -15.46
CA LEU A 155 2.58 -14.50 -14.33
C LEU A 155 1.44 -13.49 -14.40
N ILE A 156 1.54 -12.44 -15.23
CA ILE A 156 0.49 -11.43 -15.37
C ILE A 156 -0.06 -11.44 -16.79
N VAL A 157 0.77 -11.11 -17.79
CA VAL A 157 0.29 -10.90 -19.17
C VAL A 157 -0.35 -12.16 -19.74
N LYS A 158 0.33 -13.30 -19.71
CA LYS A 158 -0.20 -14.57 -20.25
C LYS A 158 -1.53 -14.98 -19.60
N PRO A 159 -1.68 -14.98 -18.25
CA PRO A 159 -2.97 -15.26 -17.62
C PRO A 159 -4.09 -14.32 -18.03
N PHE A 160 -3.85 -13.01 -18.10
CA PHE A 160 -4.86 -12.03 -18.52
C PHE A 160 -5.20 -12.14 -20.01
N LEU A 161 -4.23 -12.50 -20.86
CA LEU A 161 -4.46 -12.77 -22.27
C LEU A 161 -5.32 -14.02 -22.48
N ALA A 162 -5.03 -15.11 -21.76
CA ALA A 162 -5.82 -16.33 -21.81
C ALA A 162 -7.29 -16.08 -21.39
N LEU A 163 -7.51 -15.24 -20.38
CA LEU A 163 -8.84 -14.77 -19.96
C LEU A 163 -9.57 -14.02 -21.07
N LYS A 164 -8.89 -13.06 -21.69
CA LYS A 164 -9.43 -12.27 -22.81
C LYS A 164 -9.82 -13.16 -23.98
N MET A 165 -8.97 -14.13 -24.34
CA MET A 165 -9.25 -15.12 -25.40
C MET A 165 -10.42 -16.05 -25.04
N SER A 166 -10.64 -16.30 -23.75
CA SER A 166 -11.77 -17.10 -23.26
C SER A 166 -13.08 -16.33 -23.17
N GLY A 167 -13.11 -15.05 -23.62
CA GLY A 167 -14.29 -14.20 -23.59
C GLY A 167 -14.66 -13.65 -22.21
N VAL A 168 -13.80 -13.80 -21.20
CA VAL A 168 -14.05 -13.25 -19.86
C VAL A 168 -13.76 -11.74 -19.86
N GLN A 169 -14.81 -10.94 -19.66
CA GLN A 169 -14.69 -9.49 -19.61
C GLN A 169 -14.50 -9.01 -18.16
N LEU A 170 -13.37 -8.33 -17.91
CA LEU A 170 -13.06 -7.75 -16.61
C LEU A 170 -13.34 -6.24 -16.61
N SER A 171 -13.89 -5.74 -15.51
CA SER A 171 -14.16 -4.30 -15.30
C SER A 171 -12.91 -3.51 -14.88
N ALA A 172 -11.77 -3.79 -15.53
CA ALA A 172 -10.47 -3.17 -15.28
C ALA A 172 -10.08 -3.05 -13.78
N PRO A 173 -9.93 -4.16 -13.05
CA PRO A 173 -9.66 -4.12 -11.62
C PRO A 173 -8.36 -3.37 -11.27
N ALA A 174 -8.38 -2.71 -10.12
CA ALA A 174 -7.24 -1.95 -9.61
C ALA A 174 -6.24 -2.84 -8.86
N VAL A 175 -4.98 -2.46 -8.96
CA VAL A 175 -3.83 -2.97 -8.20
C VAL A 175 -3.25 -1.81 -7.40
N ILE A 176 -3.02 -2.03 -6.11
CA ILE A 176 -2.44 -1.01 -5.23
C ILE A 176 -0.98 -1.35 -4.98
N ILE A 177 -0.07 -0.42 -5.24
CA ILE A 177 1.36 -0.55 -4.95
C ILE A 177 1.75 0.64 -4.07
N ASP A 178 1.86 0.39 -2.77
CA ASP A 178 2.18 1.41 -1.79
C ASP A 178 3.65 1.35 -1.38
N GLY A 179 4.30 2.51 -1.31
CA GLY A 179 5.68 2.64 -0.82
C GLY A 179 6.73 2.25 -1.85
N VAL A 180 6.59 2.61 -3.13
CA VAL A 180 7.60 2.27 -4.16
C VAL A 180 9.01 2.74 -3.76
N ASP A 181 9.13 3.90 -3.10
CA ASP A 181 10.37 4.46 -2.54
C ASP A 181 10.95 3.67 -1.34
N GLU A 182 10.23 2.64 -0.87
CA GLU A 182 10.66 1.74 0.19
C GLU A 182 11.22 0.42 -0.33
N CYS A 183 11.25 0.22 -1.67
CA CYS A 183 12.00 -0.87 -2.28
C CYS A 183 13.51 -0.62 -2.12
N SER A 184 14.28 -1.66 -1.80
CA SER A 184 15.70 -1.55 -1.50
C SER A 184 16.61 -1.28 -2.72
N ASP A 185 16.10 -1.45 -3.94
CA ASP A 185 16.87 -1.31 -5.18
C ASP A 185 16.18 -0.32 -6.14
N ASP A 186 16.81 0.85 -6.32
CA ASP A 186 16.32 1.90 -7.21
C ASP A 186 16.26 1.48 -8.70
N ASN A 187 17.11 0.54 -9.14
CA ASN A 187 17.06 0.01 -10.49
C ASN A 187 15.84 -0.91 -10.66
N LEU A 188 15.54 -1.74 -9.66
CA LEU A 188 14.30 -2.53 -9.68
C LEU A 188 13.07 -1.62 -9.67
N GLN A 189 13.07 -0.54 -8.88
CA GLN A 189 12.01 0.46 -8.91
C GLN A 189 11.74 0.98 -10.33
N ARG A 190 12.78 1.44 -11.04
CA ARG A 190 12.66 1.89 -12.44
C ARG A 190 12.10 0.79 -13.34
N ARG A 191 12.60 -0.44 -13.22
CA ARG A 191 12.20 -1.57 -14.08
C ARG A 191 10.73 -1.92 -13.91
N PHE A 192 10.24 -2.15 -12.69
CA PHE A 192 8.84 -2.52 -12.51
C PHE A 192 7.88 -1.36 -12.83
N LEU A 193 8.28 -0.09 -12.60
CA LEU A 193 7.50 1.07 -13.03
C LEU A 193 7.42 1.17 -14.56
N GLN A 194 8.52 0.92 -15.27
CA GLN A 194 8.56 0.88 -16.72
C GLN A 194 7.67 -0.25 -17.28
N ILE A 195 7.72 -1.44 -16.65
CA ILE A 195 6.86 -2.58 -16.97
C ILE A 195 5.38 -2.19 -16.82
N ILE A 196 5.00 -1.63 -15.67
CA ILE A 196 3.61 -1.20 -15.39
C ILE A 196 3.16 -0.15 -16.41
N GLY A 197 4.00 0.85 -16.67
CA GLY A 197 3.68 1.91 -17.63
C GLY A 197 3.54 1.40 -19.07
N ASN A 198 4.34 0.40 -19.46
CA ASN A 198 4.18 -0.25 -20.76
C ASN A 198 2.91 -1.12 -20.79
N ALA A 199 2.60 -1.83 -19.71
CA ALA A 199 1.42 -2.67 -19.61
C ALA A 199 0.11 -1.89 -19.74
N VAL A 200 0.04 -0.66 -19.23
CA VAL A 200 -1.18 0.16 -19.36
C VAL A 200 -1.42 0.67 -20.79
N LYS A 201 -0.40 0.70 -21.65
CA LYS A 201 -0.53 0.96 -23.10
C LYS A 201 -1.10 -0.25 -23.85
N ASP A 202 -0.94 -1.42 -23.27
CA ASP A 202 -1.31 -2.70 -23.83
C ASP A 202 -2.76 -3.04 -23.50
N ASP A 203 -3.49 -3.60 -24.45
CA ASP A 203 -4.87 -4.04 -24.24
C ASP A 203 -4.97 -5.50 -23.74
N ARG A 204 -3.83 -6.19 -23.64
CA ARG A 204 -3.69 -7.53 -23.05
C ARG A 204 -3.82 -7.51 -21.53
N VAL A 205 -3.54 -6.38 -20.89
CA VAL A 205 -3.55 -6.22 -19.43
C VAL A 205 -4.66 -5.25 -19.02
N PRO A 206 -5.86 -5.73 -18.66
CA PRO A 206 -6.98 -4.89 -18.25
C PRO A 206 -6.83 -4.51 -16.76
N LEU A 207 -5.70 -3.91 -16.38
CA LEU A 207 -5.42 -3.51 -15.00
C LEU A 207 -5.28 -1.99 -14.88
N ARG A 208 -5.63 -1.48 -13.71
CA ARG A 208 -5.39 -0.10 -13.28
C ARG A 208 -4.44 -0.12 -12.09
N PHE A 209 -3.55 0.86 -11.95
CA PHE A 209 -2.53 0.87 -10.91
C PHE A 209 -2.63 2.14 -10.06
N LEU A 210 -2.94 1.97 -8.77
CA LEU A 210 -2.75 3.01 -7.76
C LEU A 210 -1.34 2.87 -7.20
N ILE A 211 -0.46 3.80 -7.56
CA ILE A 211 0.93 3.82 -7.13
C ILE A 211 1.09 4.93 -6.09
N CYS A 212 1.61 4.58 -4.91
CA CYS A 212 1.93 5.55 -3.87
C CYS A 212 3.44 5.60 -3.63
N SER A 213 4.03 6.79 -3.64
CA SER A 213 5.47 6.95 -3.40
C SER A 213 5.86 8.36 -2.97
N ARG A 214 7.11 8.53 -2.53
CA ARG A 214 7.80 9.83 -2.63
C ARG A 214 8.08 10.17 -4.09
N PRO A 215 8.13 11.45 -4.46
CA PRO A 215 8.55 11.90 -5.79
C PRO A 215 10.09 11.93 -5.87
N GLU A 216 10.74 10.80 -5.57
CA GLU A 216 12.18 10.67 -5.81
C GLU A 216 12.45 10.77 -7.31
N ALA A 217 13.57 11.40 -7.69
CA ALA A 217 13.81 11.85 -9.06
C ALA A 217 13.59 10.72 -10.08
N HIS A 218 14.14 9.54 -9.84
CA HIS A 218 14.00 8.41 -10.76
C HIS A 218 12.60 7.81 -10.84
N ILE A 219 11.83 7.84 -9.74
CA ILE A 219 10.44 7.41 -9.74
C ILE A 219 9.63 8.39 -10.58
N GLN A 220 9.80 9.69 -10.33
CA GLN A 220 9.10 10.75 -11.06
C GLN A 220 9.45 10.69 -12.55
N ASP A 221 10.73 10.66 -12.90
CA ASP A 221 11.21 10.60 -14.29
C ASP A 221 10.62 9.40 -15.02
N THR A 222 10.58 8.22 -14.38
CA THR A 222 10.00 7.00 -14.97
C THR A 222 8.49 7.15 -15.19
N ILE A 223 7.74 7.63 -14.20
CA ILE A 223 6.28 7.82 -14.30
C ILE A 223 5.93 8.91 -15.33
N ASP A 224 6.75 9.96 -15.45
CA ASP A 224 6.54 11.06 -16.39
C ASP A 224 6.66 10.60 -17.86
N THR A 225 7.39 9.50 -18.15
CA THR A 225 7.36 8.88 -19.48
C THR A 225 5.96 8.38 -19.89
N PHE A 226 5.07 8.20 -18.90
CA PHE A 226 3.69 7.74 -19.06
C PHE A 226 2.66 8.81 -18.68
N ARG A 227 3.05 10.09 -18.61
CA ARG A 227 2.22 11.20 -18.15
C ARG A 227 0.83 11.28 -18.79
N SER A 228 0.70 10.89 -20.06
CA SER A 228 -0.59 10.91 -20.76
C SER A 228 -1.58 9.80 -20.35
N LEU A 229 -1.12 8.83 -19.56
CA LEU A 229 -1.87 7.69 -18.98
C LEU A 229 -1.85 7.71 -17.45
N THR A 230 -1.27 8.75 -16.84
CA THR A 230 -1.10 8.90 -15.40
C THR A 230 -1.91 10.08 -14.89
N LEU A 231 -2.70 9.86 -13.84
CA LEU A 231 -3.34 10.89 -13.05
C LEU A 231 -2.51 11.15 -11.78
N PRO A 232 -1.67 12.19 -11.74
CA PRO A 232 -0.88 12.52 -10.55
C PRO A 232 -1.72 13.27 -9.52
N LEU A 233 -1.47 12.98 -8.24
CA LEU A 233 -2.01 13.70 -7.10
C LEU A 233 -0.92 13.93 -6.04
N ASP A 234 -0.51 15.18 -5.89
CA ASP A 234 0.44 15.62 -4.87
C ASP A 234 -0.28 15.94 -3.56
N LEU A 235 -0.08 15.11 -2.53
CA LEU A 235 -0.65 15.34 -1.20
C LEU A 235 -0.07 16.57 -0.49
N ALA A 236 1.14 17.01 -0.85
CA ALA A 236 1.76 18.17 -0.22
C ALA A 236 1.16 19.50 -0.71
N LYS A 237 0.47 19.49 -1.86
CA LYS A 237 -0.13 20.69 -2.47
C LYS A 237 -1.63 20.82 -2.17
N LEU A 238 -2.15 20.04 -1.23
CA LEU A 238 -3.57 20.08 -0.88
C LEU A 238 -3.85 21.07 0.25
N ASP A 239 -4.68 22.07 -0.05
CA ASP A 239 -5.05 23.15 0.88
C ASP A 239 -5.87 22.68 2.10
N ASP A 240 -6.52 21.50 2.05
CA ASP A 240 -7.31 20.96 3.17
C ASP A 240 -6.48 20.18 4.20
N THR A 241 -5.18 20.00 3.99
CA THR A 241 -4.38 19.11 4.84
C THR A 241 -4.39 19.56 6.30
N ASN A 242 -4.23 20.85 6.59
CA ASN A 242 -4.26 21.35 7.96
C ASN A 242 -5.65 21.24 8.60
N GLN A 243 -6.72 21.44 7.83
CA GLN A 243 -8.10 21.26 8.32
C GLN A 243 -8.37 19.79 8.67
N ASP A 244 -7.84 18.87 7.88
CA ASP A 244 -7.94 17.44 8.15
C ASP A 244 -7.12 17.02 9.37
N ILE A 245 -5.91 17.58 9.55
CA ILE A 245 -5.09 17.37 10.75
C ILE A 245 -5.81 17.91 11.99
N GLU A 246 -6.38 19.10 11.91
CA GLU A 246 -7.17 19.69 13.00
C GLU A 246 -8.35 18.79 13.39
N ARG A 247 -9.11 18.31 12.39
CA ARG A 247 -10.23 17.39 12.63
C ARG A 247 -9.77 16.09 13.29
N TYR A 248 -8.64 15.54 12.87
CA TYR A 248 -8.02 14.36 13.47
C TYR A 248 -7.63 14.62 14.93
N LEU A 249 -6.88 15.70 15.20
CA LEU A 249 -6.43 16.05 16.56
C LEU A 249 -7.62 16.27 17.50
N ARG A 250 -8.66 16.98 17.06
CA ARG A 250 -9.87 17.18 17.86
C ARG A 250 -10.52 15.88 18.25
N ALA A 251 -10.74 14.98 17.29
CA ALA A 251 -11.39 13.71 17.54
C ALA A 251 -10.58 12.82 18.50
N GLU A 252 -9.27 12.72 18.28
CA GLU A 252 -8.41 11.88 19.12
C GLU A 252 -8.19 12.45 20.52
N PHE A 253 -8.04 13.77 20.67
CA PHE A 253 -7.97 14.37 22.00
C PHE A 253 -9.29 14.23 22.76
N SER A 254 -10.44 14.34 22.09
CA SER A 254 -11.74 14.04 22.72
C SER A 254 -11.86 12.58 23.16
N ARG A 255 -11.31 11.64 22.37
CA ARG A 255 -11.23 10.22 22.75
C ARG A 255 -10.39 10.05 24.01
N ILE A 256 -9.16 10.57 24.03
CA ILE A 256 -8.25 10.50 25.19
C ILE A 256 -8.89 11.15 26.44
N ALA A 257 -9.52 12.32 26.28
CA ALA A 257 -10.20 12.99 27.38
C ALA A 257 -11.30 12.12 28.00
N THR A 258 -12.04 11.39 27.16
CA THR A 258 -13.08 10.48 27.62
C THR A 258 -12.48 9.25 28.31
N GLU A 259 -11.42 8.67 27.77
CA GLU A 259 -10.77 7.47 28.31
C GLU A 259 -10.07 7.72 29.65
N GLN A 260 -9.56 8.93 29.88
CA GLN A 260 -8.85 9.32 31.11
C GLN A 260 -9.68 10.25 32.03
N ASP A 261 -11.00 10.33 31.85
CA ASP A 261 -11.91 11.16 32.67
C ASP A 261 -11.49 12.64 32.82
N LEU A 262 -10.94 13.22 31.75
CA LEU A 262 -10.53 14.63 31.70
C LEU A 262 -11.70 15.55 31.33
N HIS A 263 -11.49 16.86 31.53
CA HIS A 263 -12.48 17.86 31.13
C HIS A 263 -12.79 17.75 29.61
N PRO A 264 -14.07 17.78 29.17
CA PRO A 264 -14.42 17.59 27.74
C PRO A 264 -13.82 18.60 26.76
N ALA A 265 -13.47 19.78 27.26
CA ALA A 265 -12.79 20.81 26.47
C ALA A 265 -11.25 20.67 26.44
N TRP A 266 -10.67 19.68 27.12
CA TRP A 266 -9.25 19.39 27.06
C TRP A 266 -8.85 18.92 25.63
N PRO A 267 -7.66 19.29 25.11
CA PRO A 267 -6.62 20.12 25.73
C PRO A 267 -6.87 21.64 25.58
N GLY A 268 -7.96 22.03 24.92
CA GLY A 268 -8.29 23.41 24.64
C GLY A 268 -7.87 23.84 23.24
N GLU A 269 -8.56 24.85 22.71
CA GLU A 269 -8.44 25.29 21.32
C GLU A 269 -7.02 25.72 20.94
N GLN A 270 -6.38 26.49 21.83
CA GLN A 270 -5.06 27.05 21.57
C GLN A 270 -4.00 25.95 21.37
N ILE A 271 -4.08 24.85 22.14
CA ILE A 271 -3.14 23.73 22.05
C ILE A 271 -3.36 22.96 20.74
N ILE A 272 -4.62 22.78 20.34
CA ILE A 272 -4.94 22.13 19.06
C ILE A 272 -4.35 22.93 17.90
N GLN A 273 -4.55 24.25 17.87
CA GLN A 273 -4.00 25.11 16.82
C GLN A 273 -2.46 25.14 16.83
N GLU A 274 -1.83 25.08 18.01
CA GLU A 274 -0.38 24.93 18.15
C GLU A 274 0.13 23.67 17.42
N PHE A 275 -0.50 22.52 17.64
CA PHE A 275 -0.10 21.28 16.97
C PHE A 275 -0.44 21.22 15.49
N VAL A 276 -1.56 21.83 15.07
CA VAL A 276 -1.86 21.98 13.63
C VAL A 276 -0.75 22.77 12.94
N TYR A 277 -0.32 23.87 13.55
CA TYR A 277 0.78 24.68 13.04
C TYR A 277 2.09 23.89 13.00
N LYS A 278 2.48 23.24 14.11
CA LYS A 278 3.72 22.44 14.19
C LYS A 278 3.73 21.24 13.25
N ALA A 279 2.56 20.66 12.97
CA ALA A 279 2.46 19.52 12.06
C ALA A 279 2.90 19.86 10.61
N CYS A 280 2.82 21.13 10.19
CA CYS A 280 3.24 21.57 8.85
C CYS A 280 2.71 20.67 7.71
N GLY A 281 1.44 20.25 7.80
CA GLY A 281 0.81 19.35 6.83
C GLY A 281 1.18 17.87 6.94
N GLN A 282 1.95 17.46 7.96
CA GLN A 282 2.42 16.09 8.16
C GLN A 282 1.60 15.38 9.23
N PHE A 283 0.74 14.45 8.79
CA PHE A 283 -0.07 13.61 9.69
C PHE A 283 0.75 12.83 10.70
N ILE A 284 1.98 12.43 10.32
CA ILE A 284 2.85 11.67 11.21
C ILE A 284 3.15 12.42 12.51
N TYR A 285 3.35 13.74 12.45
CA TYR A 285 3.53 14.57 13.64
C TYR A 285 2.33 14.46 14.58
N ALA A 286 1.14 14.76 14.05
CA ALA A 286 -0.10 14.72 14.80
C ALA A 286 -0.36 13.32 15.38
N SER A 287 -0.16 12.26 14.60
CA SER A 287 -0.37 10.90 15.08
C SER A 287 0.63 10.47 16.16
N THR A 288 1.87 10.96 16.08
CA THR A 288 2.88 10.69 17.09
C THR A 288 2.54 11.40 18.40
N VAL A 289 2.11 12.67 18.34
CA VAL A 289 1.61 13.42 19.52
C VAL A 289 0.44 12.68 20.18
N ILE A 290 -0.56 12.26 19.39
CA ILE A 290 -1.72 11.53 19.90
C ILE A 290 -1.31 10.19 20.52
N LYS A 291 -0.42 9.43 19.85
CA LYS A 291 0.01 8.12 20.34
C LYS A 291 0.73 8.22 21.68
N TYR A 292 1.63 9.19 21.85
CA TYR A 292 2.34 9.40 23.11
C TYR A 292 1.42 9.93 24.21
N THR A 293 0.57 10.90 23.87
CA THR A 293 -0.36 11.50 24.84
C THR A 293 -1.44 10.51 25.30
N GLY A 294 -1.88 9.61 24.42
CA GLY A 294 -2.90 8.60 24.69
C GLY A 294 -2.38 7.28 25.23
N ASP A 295 -1.16 7.23 25.77
CA ASP A 295 -0.63 6.04 26.43
C ASP A 295 -1.48 5.66 27.65
N GLU A 296 -1.97 4.41 27.70
CA GLU A 296 -2.90 3.93 28.74
C GLU A 296 -2.27 3.89 30.15
N TYR A 297 -0.94 3.89 30.24
CA TYR A 297 -0.21 3.80 31.49
C TYR A 297 0.31 5.15 31.99
N SER A 298 0.04 6.22 31.25
CA SER A 298 0.59 7.55 31.50
C SER A 298 -0.52 8.61 31.54
N SER A 299 -0.34 9.64 32.37
CA SER A 299 -1.26 10.78 32.38
C SER A 299 -1.13 11.59 31.10
N ALA A 300 -2.22 11.73 30.34
CA ALA A 300 -2.27 12.52 29.12
C ALA A 300 -1.90 13.99 29.36
N GLN A 301 -2.24 14.56 30.52
CA GLN A 301 -1.85 15.92 30.87
C GLN A 301 -0.33 16.05 31.02
N THR A 302 0.30 15.13 31.75
CA THR A 302 1.76 15.12 31.92
C THR A 302 2.49 14.91 30.60
N GLN A 303 2.05 13.95 29.79
CA GLN A 303 2.65 13.66 28.48
C GLN A 303 2.52 14.86 27.53
N LEU A 304 1.36 15.52 27.54
CA LEU A 304 1.12 16.73 26.77
C LEU A 304 2.06 17.87 27.20
N ASP A 305 2.25 18.07 28.51
CA ASP A 305 3.15 19.09 29.03
C ASP A 305 4.61 18.82 28.65
N ILE A 306 5.04 17.55 28.62
CA ILE A 306 6.36 17.15 28.13
C ILE A 306 6.54 17.54 26.66
N ILE A 307 5.61 17.14 25.78
CA ILE A 307 5.67 17.48 24.35
C ILE A 307 5.73 18.99 24.14
N ARG A 308 4.94 19.77 24.89
CA ARG A 308 4.92 21.23 24.78
C ARG A 308 6.19 21.88 25.34
N GLY A 309 6.88 21.22 26.25
CA GLY A 309 8.16 21.65 26.80
C GLY A 309 9.35 21.43 25.86
N LEU A 310 9.19 20.61 24.82
CA LEU A 310 10.23 20.38 23.81
C LEU A 310 10.58 21.69 23.10
N LYS A 311 11.89 22.01 23.08
CA LYS A 311 12.41 23.14 22.32
C LYS A 311 13.07 22.60 21.07
N PRO A 312 12.64 23.01 19.86
CA PRO A 312 13.32 22.60 18.64
C PRO A 312 14.78 23.06 18.72
N PRO A 313 15.75 22.23 18.28
CA PRO A 313 17.13 22.64 18.18
C PRO A 313 17.19 23.84 17.23
N SER A 314 18.16 24.72 17.43
CA SER A 314 18.43 25.88 16.56
C SER A 314 18.84 25.52 15.12
N SER A 315 18.60 24.28 14.69
CA SER A 315 18.85 23.78 13.34
C SER A 315 17.82 24.30 12.35
N ILE A 316 18.24 24.48 11.10
CA ILE A 316 17.42 24.96 9.97
C ILE A 316 16.65 23.78 9.31
N SER A 317 16.56 22.62 9.97
CA SER A 317 15.89 21.45 9.37
C SER A 317 14.37 21.71 9.25
N PRO A 318 13.76 21.48 8.07
CA PRO A 318 12.31 21.56 7.91
C PRO A 318 11.55 20.50 8.73
N PHE A 319 12.27 19.54 9.34
CA PHE A 319 11.74 18.49 10.21
C PHE A 319 12.22 18.63 11.67
N ALA A 320 12.83 19.75 12.07
CA ALA A 320 13.42 19.90 13.42
C ALA A 320 12.43 19.57 14.56
N GLU A 321 11.16 19.98 14.42
CA GLU A 321 10.08 19.67 15.37
C GLU A 321 9.75 18.16 15.42
N LEU A 322 9.75 17.50 14.26
CA LEU A 322 9.54 16.06 14.15
C LEU A 322 10.74 15.27 14.71
N ASP A 323 11.96 15.71 14.43
CA ASP A 323 13.18 15.06 14.89
C ASP A 323 13.28 15.08 16.42
N GLU A 324 12.93 16.19 17.08
CA GLU A 324 12.86 16.25 18.54
C GLU A 324 11.73 15.40 19.12
N LEU A 325 10.55 15.48 18.50
CA LEU A 325 9.42 14.64 18.89
C LEU A 325 9.80 13.15 18.83
N TYR A 326 10.55 12.73 17.81
CA TYR A 326 11.04 11.36 17.72
C TYR A 326 12.09 11.02 18.77
N LYS A 327 13.05 11.91 19.06
CA LYS A 327 14.05 11.65 20.12
C LYS A 327 13.44 11.47 21.50
N GLU A 328 12.33 12.16 21.78
CA GLU A 328 11.65 12.05 23.07
C GLU A 328 10.78 10.79 23.16
N ILE A 329 10.23 10.33 22.03
CA ILE A 329 9.21 9.26 21.98
C ILE A 329 9.78 7.87 21.62
N LEU A 330 10.88 7.81 20.86
CA LEU A 330 11.51 6.57 20.38
C LEU A 330 12.90 6.36 21.00
#